data_AF-A0A973H2L3-F1
#
_entry.id   AF-A0A973H2L3-F1
#
_cell.length_a   1.000
_cell.length_b   1.000
_cell.length_c   1.000
_cell.angle_alpha   90.00
_cell.angle_beta   90.00
_cell.angle_gamma   90.00
#
_symmetry.space_group_name_H-M   'P 1'
#
loop_
_entity.id
_entity.type
_entity.pdbx_description
1 polymer ?
#
loop_
_entity_poly.entity_id
_entity_poly.type
_entity_poly.pdbx_seq_one_letter_code
_entity_poly.pdbx_strand_id
1 'polypeptide(L)'
;MTPESHSLTGADPMAGPPPGCPAHGRGPGGLHRLYGPEAEDLEGLYEQLRAEHGPVAPVLLHDDVPMWIVLGHAENLHMVGTPSHFCRDSRIWTPQIEGMVKPDHPMMPHIAWAPICSYAEGDEHLRLRGAVTGAMSTIDYRAIRRHINRYTQRLVNEFCERGEADLISQFAEHLPMAILCEILGMPDEYNDRLVQATRDLLKGTETANASQGHVMGVLARLAERRRKQPQEDFASHLVLHPARLTDDEVTTHLWLVLMAAYEATVNLIGNVLRAVLTNPGFRAQLNGGQMTVPQAVEQSLWDEPPFSTVFAYYAKQDTELGGQRIRKGDGLLFGIAPGNVDPRVRPDLNAGMQGNRSHLAFGGGPHECPGQDIARGIADTGVDALLMRLPDVQLDCDEDELEWRQSISSRHLVELPVRFAPKPQQDIMQKPGHAPVPQQRPAWQLGTEPTAPETPAVVEPQPAAAPPQPPAPEPVRPMGAWRRFLRWWRGY
;
A
#
# COMPACT_ATOMS: atom_id res chain seq x y z
N MET A 1 -66.24 -3.52 42.01
CA MET A 1 -66.09 -2.11 41.55
C MET A 1 -64.60 -1.82 41.48
N THR A 2 -64.08 -1.68 40.24
CA THR A 2 -62.81 -1.05 39.77
C THR A 2 -61.46 -1.42 40.43
N PRO A 3 -60.34 -1.41 39.66
CA PRO A 3 -60.17 -1.79 38.25
C PRO A 3 -58.89 -2.64 37.99
N GLU A 4 -58.87 -3.33 36.84
CA GLU A 4 -57.68 -3.96 36.25
C GLU A 4 -56.71 -2.90 35.68
N SER A 5 -55.41 -3.10 35.89
CA SER A 5 -54.35 -2.32 35.26
C SER A 5 -53.81 -3.05 34.03
N HIS A 6 -53.95 -2.42 32.86
CA HIS A 6 -53.39 -2.87 31.60
C HIS A 6 -51.85 -2.84 31.62
N SER A 7 -51.23 -4.00 31.39
CA SER A 7 -49.84 -4.11 30.99
C SER A 7 -49.69 -3.89 29.48
N LEU A 8 -48.91 -2.87 29.12
CA LEU A 8 -48.34 -2.58 27.81
C LEU A 8 -46.91 -2.14 28.15
N THR A 9 -45.81 -2.73 27.70
CA THR A 9 -45.47 -3.41 26.46
C THR A 9 -44.21 -4.23 26.73
N GLY A 10 -44.15 -5.47 26.24
CA GLY A 10 -42.92 -6.24 26.18
C GLY A 10 -41.94 -5.59 25.19
N ALA A 11 -40.76 -5.22 25.68
CA ALA A 11 -39.61 -5.01 24.82
C ALA A 11 -38.99 -6.38 24.57
N ASP A 12 -39.05 -6.82 23.32
CA ASP A 12 -38.33 -8.00 22.83
C ASP A 12 -36.81 -7.75 22.97
N PRO A 13 -36.05 -8.56 23.74
CA PRO A 13 -34.62 -8.34 23.93
C PRO A 13 -33.78 -8.55 22.66
N MET A 14 -34.40 -8.96 21.54
CA MET A 14 -33.75 -9.28 20.28
C MET A 14 -33.95 -8.25 19.17
N ALA A 15 -34.64 -7.14 19.43
CA ALA A 15 -34.75 -6.05 18.46
C ALA A 15 -33.48 -5.17 18.53
N GLY A 16 -32.45 -5.57 17.78
CA GLY A 16 -31.35 -4.65 17.46
C GLY A 16 -31.89 -3.37 16.80
N PRO A 17 -31.11 -2.27 16.79
CA PRO A 17 -31.51 -1.06 16.07
C PRO A 17 -31.85 -1.38 14.61
N PRO A 18 -32.70 -0.57 13.94
CA PRO A 18 -32.96 -0.76 12.53
C PRO A 18 -31.70 -0.45 11.70
N PRO A 19 -31.50 -1.09 10.52
CA PRO A 19 -30.34 -0.86 9.66
C PRO A 19 -30.12 0.63 9.38
N GLY A 20 -28.89 1.11 9.56
CA GLY A 20 -28.52 2.53 9.42
C GLY A 20 -28.73 3.39 10.68
N CYS A 21 -29.11 2.81 11.82
CA CYS A 21 -29.14 3.51 13.10
C CYS A 21 -27.72 3.67 13.69
N PRO A 22 -27.30 4.86 14.16
CA PRO A 22 -26.00 5.10 14.81
C PRO A 22 -25.74 4.27 16.08
N ALA A 23 -26.77 3.57 16.57
CA ALA A 23 -26.64 2.65 17.69
C ALA A 23 -25.94 1.32 17.31
N HIS A 24 -25.70 1.06 16.01
CA HIS A 24 -25.01 -0.15 15.57
C HIS A 24 -23.49 -0.10 15.72
N GLY A 25 -22.83 1.05 15.48
CA GLY A 25 -21.37 1.14 15.67
C GLY A 25 -20.94 1.66 17.04
N ARG A 26 -21.90 1.98 17.93
CA ARG A 26 -21.62 2.17 19.36
C ARG A 26 -21.78 0.85 20.14
N GLY A 27 -20.76 0.49 20.89
CA GLY A 27 -20.78 -0.64 21.81
C GLY A 27 -21.05 -0.23 23.27
N PRO A 28 -20.77 -1.13 24.22
CA PRO A 28 -20.94 -0.86 25.65
C PRO A 28 -20.30 0.46 26.08
N GLY A 29 -21.01 1.24 26.89
CA GLY A 29 -20.55 2.57 27.33
C GLY A 29 -20.61 3.66 26.26
N GLY A 30 -21.20 3.38 25.08
CA GLY A 30 -21.33 4.35 24.00
C GLY A 30 -20.05 4.55 23.18
N LEU A 31 -19.07 3.65 23.34
CA LEU A 31 -17.78 3.69 22.64
C LEU A 31 -17.90 3.27 21.18
N HIS A 32 -17.11 3.87 20.29
CA HIS A 32 -17.09 3.51 18.88
C HIS A 32 -16.37 2.18 18.64
N ARG A 33 -16.95 1.35 17.77
CA ARG A 33 -16.34 0.13 17.25
C ARG A 33 -15.48 0.46 16.03
N LEU A 34 -14.29 -0.12 15.96
CA LEU A 34 -13.44 -0.08 14.76
C LEU A 34 -13.77 -1.21 13.76
N TYR A 35 -14.96 -1.80 13.85
CA TYR A 35 -15.40 -2.88 12.98
C TYR A 35 -16.90 -2.77 12.69
N GLY A 36 -17.35 -3.42 11.63
CA GLY A 36 -18.74 -3.33 11.15
C GLY A 36 -19.01 -2.08 10.31
N PRO A 37 -20.29 -1.76 10.04
CA PRO A 37 -20.67 -0.75 9.03
C PRO A 37 -20.14 0.67 9.28
N GLU A 38 -20.01 1.10 10.54
CA GLU A 38 -19.46 2.43 10.87
C GLU A 38 -17.93 2.51 10.67
N ALA A 39 -17.26 1.37 10.53
CA ALA A 39 -15.84 1.28 10.20
C ALA A 39 -15.58 1.12 8.70
N GLU A 40 -16.60 1.27 7.84
CA GLU A 40 -16.41 1.36 6.38
C GLU A 40 -15.65 2.64 5.99
N ASP A 41 -15.86 3.73 6.74
CA ASP A 41 -15.08 4.98 6.64
C ASP A 41 -14.26 5.22 7.92
N LEU A 42 -13.14 4.51 8.05
CA LEU A 42 -12.22 4.68 9.18
C LEU A 42 -11.62 6.10 9.25
N GLU A 43 -11.42 6.77 8.11
CA GLU A 43 -10.85 8.12 8.09
C GLU A 43 -11.82 9.12 8.72
N GLY A 44 -13.07 9.11 8.28
CA GLY A 44 -14.14 9.92 8.89
C GLY A 44 -14.35 9.59 10.37
N LEU A 45 -14.29 8.30 10.75
CA LEU A 45 -14.39 7.88 12.15
C LEU A 45 -13.23 8.41 13.01
N TYR A 46 -12.00 8.41 12.50
CA TYR A 46 -10.86 8.96 13.23
C TYR A 46 -10.98 10.46 13.48
N GLU A 47 -11.51 11.24 12.53
CA GLU A 47 -11.77 12.66 12.74
C GLU A 47 -12.89 12.90 13.77
N GLN A 48 -13.94 12.09 13.76
CA GLN A 48 -14.99 12.14 14.79
C GLN A 48 -14.42 11.85 16.19
N LEU A 49 -13.63 10.77 16.32
CA LEU A 49 -12.96 10.42 17.57
C LEU A 49 -12.01 11.52 18.04
N ARG A 50 -11.28 12.15 17.11
CA ARG A 50 -10.38 13.26 17.43
C ARG A 50 -11.16 14.48 17.95
N ALA A 51 -12.30 14.78 17.36
CA ALA A 51 -13.16 15.87 17.79
C ALA A 51 -13.78 15.60 19.18
N GLU A 52 -14.16 14.36 19.49
CA GLU A 52 -14.80 13.98 20.76
C GLU A 52 -13.79 13.82 21.91
N HIS A 53 -12.64 13.19 21.66
CA HIS A 53 -11.71 12.75 22.70
C HIS A 53 -10.31 13.38 22.63
N GLY A 54 -10.00 14.13 21.56
CA GLY A 54 -8.67 14.68 21.32
C GLY A 54 -7.71 13.66 20.67
N PRO A 55 -6.39 13.75 20.90
CA PRO A 55 -5.40 12.96 20.16
C PRO A 55 -5.33 11.48 20.58
N VAL A 56 -6.10 11.07 21.59
CA VAL A 56 -6.18 9.67 22.07
C VAL A 56 -7.64 9.39 22.41
N ALA A 57 -8.20 8.31 21.85
CA ALA A 57 -9.62 8.00 21.98
C ALA A 57 -9.85 6.54 22.42
N PRO A 58 -10.85 6.27 23.29
CA PRO A 58 -11.27 4.92 23.63
C PRO A 58 -12.10 4.32 22.49
N VAL A 59 -11.83 3.07 22.14
CA VAL A 59 -12.47 2.35 21.04
C VAL A 59 -12.68 0.87 21.38
N LEU A 60 -13.48 0.20 20.58
CA LEU A 60 -13.73 -1.24 20.68
C LEU A 60 -13.22 -1.96 19.43
N LEU A 61 -12.43 -3.02 19.65
CA LEU A 61 -12.13 -4.02 18.63
C LEU A 61 -13.28 -5.03 18.52
N HIS A 62 -13.14 -5.98 17.61
CA HIS A 62 -14.02 -7.14 17.47
C HIS A 62 -14.38 -7.75 18.84
N ASP A 63 -15.59 -8.29 18.95
CA ASP A 63 -16.16 -8.81 20.21
C ASP A 63 -16.20 -7.78 21.37
N ASP A 64 -16.25 -6.49 21.04
CA ASP A 64 -16.27 -5.37 22.00
C ASP A 64 -15.07 -5.36 22.97
N VAL A 65 -13.90 -5.84 22.51
CA VAL A 65 -12.66 -5.78 23.31
C VAL A 65 -12.14 -4.34 23.39
N PRO A 66 -11.94 -3.77 24.60
CA PRO A 66 -11.56 -2.37 24.74
C PRO A 66 -10.08 -2.11 24.38
N MET A 67 -9.86 -1.00 23.67
CA MET A 67 -8.55 -0.48 23.28
C MET A 67 -8.54 1.05 23.28
N TRP A 68 -7.35 1.63 23.23
CA TRP A 68 -7.16 3.03 22.86
C TRP A 68 -6.66 3.12 21.41
N ILE A 69 -7.08 4.13 20.66
CA ILE A 69 -6.44 4.53 19.40
C ILE A 69 -5.68 5.84 19.62
N VAL A 70 -4.41 5.87 19.24
CA VAL A 70 -3.57 7.08 19.31
C VAL A 70 -3.65 7.78 17.95
N LEU A 71 -4.34 8.92 17.91
CA LEU A 71 -4.66 9.68 16.70
C LEU A 71 -3.70 10.85 16.45
N GLY A 72 -3.02 11.32 17.49
CA GLY A 72 -2.09 12.45 17.41
C GLY A 72 -0.68 12.04 17.00
N HIS A 73 -0.01 12.86 16.20
CA HIS A 73 1.35 12.60 15.72
C HIS A 73 2.36 12.51 16.87
N ALA A 74 2.34 13.53 17.75
CA ALA A 74 3.26 13.63 18.87
C ALA A 74 3.03 12.52 19.93
N GLU A 75 1.78 12.16 20.19
CA GLU A 75 1.43 11.10 21.16
C GLU A 75 1.84 9.73 20.63
N ASN A 76 1.69 9.49 19.32
CA ASN A 76 2.21 8.29 18.66
C ASN A 76 3.74 8.20 18.82
N LEU A 77 4.48 9.27 18.53
CA LEU A 77 5.93 9.32 18.73
C LEU A 77 6.33 9.11 20.19
N HIS A 78 5.60 9.71 21.13
CA HIS A 78 5.83 9.52 22.56
C HIS A 78 5.62 8.06 22.97
N MET A 79 4.53 7.44 22.53
CA MET A 79 4.21 6.05 22.85
C MET A 79 5.31 5.11 22.35
N VAL A 80 5.66 5.19 21.06
CA VAL A 80 6.66 4.26 20.47
C VAL A 80 8.09 4.53 20.95
N GLY A 81 8.39 5.79 21.32
CA GLY A 81 9.69 6.22 21.82
C GLY A 81 9.93 6.01 23.31
N THR A 82 8.92 5.55 24.08
CA THR A 82 9.00 5.46 25.55
C THR A 82 8.85 4.02 26.06
N PRO A 83 9.85 3.14 25.85
CA PRO A 83 9.80 1.71 26.22
C PRO A 83 9.73 1.46 27.75
N SER A 84 9.98 2.48 28.56
CA SER A 84 9.76 2.43 30.00
C SER A 84 8.27 2.39 30.36
N HIS A 85 7.40 2.97 29.52
CA HIS A 85 5.96 3.10 29.77
C HIS A 85 5.13 2.16 28.88
N PHE A 86 5.55 1.94 27.64
CA PHE A 86 4.82 1.13 26.67
C PHE A 86 5.69 0.00 26.12
N CYS A 87 5.10 -1.17 25.84
CA CYS A 87 5.79 -2.31 25.21
C CYS A 87 4.92 -3.00 24.17
N ARG A 88 5.47 -3.96 23.43
CA ARG A 88 4.79 -4.81 22.44
C ARG A 88 4.35 -6.17 23.00
N ASP A 89 4.59 -6.41 24.29
CA ASP A 89 4.30 -7.69 24.94
C ASP A 89 2.83 -7.80 25.35
N SER A 90 2.01 -8.50 24.56
CA SER A 90 0.58 -8.66 24.83
C SER A 90 0.25 -9.47 26.08
N ARG A 91 1.21 -10.17 26.68
CA ARG A 91 0.98 -10.96 27.90
C ARG A 91 0.62 -10.11 29.12
N ILE A 92 0.85 -8.79 29.07
CA ILE A 92 0.43 -7.84 30.12
C ILE A 92 -0.94 -7.21 29.87
N TRP A 93 -1.59 -7.53 28.74
CA TRP A 93 -2.82 -6.90 28.32
C TRP A 93 -4.03 -7.40 29.14
N THR A 94 -4.69 -6.48 29.84
CA THR A 94 -5.74 -6.79 30.82
C THR A 94 -6.92 -7.57 30.20
N PRO A 95 -7.53 -7.15 29.07
CA PRO A 95 -8.58 -7.92 28.40
C PRO A 95 -8.19 -9.37 28.05
N GLN A 96 -6.92 -9.62 27.72
CA GLN A 96 -6.45 -10.98 27.46
C GLN A 96 -6.31 -11.80 28.75
N ILE A 97 -5.75 -11.20 29.81
CA ILE A 97 -5.61 -11.85 31.12
C ILE A 97 -6.98 -12.18 31.73
N GLU A 98 -7.96 -11.28 31.56
CA GLU A 98 -9.32 -11.45 32.05
C GLU A 98 -10.19 -12.36 31.17
N GLY A 99 -9.64 -12.88 30.06
CA GLY A 99 -10.33 -13.83 29.19
C GLY A 99 -11.39 -13.20 28.28
N MET A 100 -11.38 -11.88 28.10
CA MET A 100 -12.24 -11.21 27.11
C MET A 100 -11.78 -11.53 25.67
N VAL A 101 -10.47 -11.70 25.47
CA VAL A 101 -9.88 -12.07 24.19
C VAL A 101 -9.82 -13.58 24.09
N LYS A 102 -10.70 -14.16 23.28
CA LYS A 102 -10.77 -15.62 23.08
C LYS A 102 -9.70 -16.10 22.09
N PRO A 103 -9.30 -17.39 22.14
CA PRO A 103 -8.33 -17.95 21.19
C PRO A 103 -8.77 -17.87 19.71
N ASP A 104 -10.06 -17.80 19.44
CA ASP A 104 -10.67 -17.66 18.11
C ASP A 104 -11.01 -16.20 17.76
N HIS A 105 -10.59 -15.23 18.58
CA HIS A 105 -10.87 -13.82 18.33
C HIS A 105 -10.30 -13.37 16.96
N PRO A 106 -11.05 -12.62 16.13
CA PRO A 106 -10.65 -12.30 14.75
C PRO A 106 -9.28 -11.62 14.61
N MET A 107 -8.87 -10.84 15.63
CA MET A 107 -7.58 -10.13 15.63
C MET A 107 -6.43 -10.93 16.25
N MET A 108 -6.61 -12.21 16.60
CA MET A 108 -5.54 -13.05 17.17
C MET A 108 -4.24 -13.05 16.35
N PRO A 109 -4.24 -13.10 15.00
CA PRO A 109 -3.01 -13.01 14.22
C PRO A 109 -2.18 -11.73 14.47
N HIS A 110 -2.81 -10.66 14.96
CA HIS A 110 -2.16 -9.37 15.21
C HIS A 110 -1.81 -9.10 16.68
N ILE A 111 -2.49 -9.76 17.62
CA ILE A 111 -2.34 -9.49 19.08
C ILE A 111 -1.71 -10.65 19.86
N ALA A 112 -1.69 -11.86 19.28
CA ALA A 112 -1.09 -13.02 19.94
C ALA A 112 0.42 -12.82 20.12
N TRP A 113 0.90 -13.06 21.34
CA TRP A 113 2.34 -13.05 21.59
C TRP A 113 3.03 -14.22 20.89
N ALA A 114 4.18 -13.93 20.28
CA ALA A 114 5.08 -14.93 19.72
C ALA A 114 6.54 -14.61 20.10
N PRO A 115 7.43 -15.61 20.19
CA PRO A 115 8.84 -15.43 20.58
C PRO A 115 9.67 -14.85 19.42
N ILE A 116 9.29 -13.66 18.95
CA ILE A 116 9.94 -12.93 17.85
C ILE A 116 10.26 -11.51 18.28
N CYS A 117 11.23 -10.87 17.60
CA CYS A 117 11.67 -9.53 17.96
C CYS A 117 10.55 -8.48 17.91
N SER A 118 9.46 -8.67 17.18
CA SER A 118 8.32 -7.73 17.14
C SER A 118 7.46 -7.70 18.41
N TYR A 119 7.56 -8.71 19.27
CA TYR A 119 6.79 -8.83 20.52
C TYR A 119 7.66 -9.02 21.76
N ALA A 120 8.93 -9.41 21.57
CA ALA A 120 9.91 -9.49 22.64
C ALA A 120 10.27 -8.09 23.16
N GLU A 121 10.74 -8.04 24.41
CA GLU A 121 11.14 -6.81 25.09
C GLU A 121 12.50 -6.98 25.79
N GLY A 122 13.16 -5.87 26.14
CA GLY A 122 14.42 -5.89 26.89
C GLY A 122 15.55 -6.68 26.22
N ASP A 123 16.26 -7.51 26.99
CA ASP A 123 17.43 -8.24 26.51
C ASP A 123 17.08 -9.27 25.41
N GLU A 124 15.90 -9.88 25.48
CA GLU A 124 15.43 -10.81 24.46
C GLU A 124 15.20 -10.08 23.13
N HIS A 125 14.55 -8.92 23.18
CA HIS A 125 14.41 -8.04 22.02
C HIS A 125 15.79 -7.67 21.45
N LEU A 126 16.71 -7.17 22.27
CA LEU A 126 18.05 -6.78 21.81
C LEU A 126 18.81 -7.94 21.15
N ARG A 127 18.69 -9.16 21.68
CA ARG A 127 19.30 -10.36 21.10
C ARG A 127 18.71 -10.71 19.74
N LEU A 128 17.39 -10.86 19.66
CA LEU A 128 16.69 -11.27 18.44
C LEU A 128 16.73 -10.18 17.37
N ARG A 129 16.41 -8.95 17.77
CA ARG A 129 16.44 -7.77 16.90
C ARG A 129 17.85 -7.49 16.40
N GLY A 130 18.84 -7.56 17.29
CA GLY A 130 20.25 -7.38 16.94
C GLY A 130 20.71 -8.35 15.86
N ALA A 131 20.26 -9.61 15.92
CA ALA A 131 20.56 -10.60 14.88
C ALA A 131 19.92 -10.25 13.53
N VAL A 132 18.65 -9.83 13.52
CA VAL A 132 17.97 -9.37 12.30
C VAL A 132 18.67 -8.14 11.73
N THR A 133 18.90 -7.09 12.52
CA THR A 133 19.56 -5.86 12.05
C THR A 133 21.00 -6.12 11.60
N GLY A 134 21.70 -7.04 12.28
CA GLY A 134 23.03 -7.48 11.90
C GLY A 134 23.04 -8.13 10.51
N ALA A 135 22.09 -9.04 10.24
CA ALA A 135 21.92 -9.63 8.91
C ALA A 135 21.46 -8.62 7.85
N MET A 136 20.62 -7.64 8.21
CA MET A 136 20.22 -6.57 7.26
C MET A 136 21.39 -5.65 6.91
N SER A 137 22.33 -5.43 7.83
CA SER A 137 23.46 -4.51 7.61
C SER A 137 24.43 -4.97 6.52
N THR A 138 24.37 -6.25 6.12
CA THR A 138 25.25 -6.82 5.09
C THR A 138 24.68 -6.72 3.68
N ILE A 139 23.45 -6.24 3.54
CA ILE A 139 22.75 -6.13 2.27
C ILE A 139 23.43 -5.12 1.34
N ASP A 140 23.81 -5.55 0.13
CA ASP A 140 24.32 -4.65 -0.93
C ASP A 140 23.16 -3.94 -1.65
N TYR A 141 22.84 -2.73 -1.20
CA TYR A 141 21.83 -1.85 -1.82
C TYR A 141 22.09 -1.57 -3.31
N ARG A 142 23.34 -1.54 -3.77
CA ARG A 142 23.65 -1.34 -5.20
C ARG A 142 23.29 -2.59 -6.01
N ALA A 143 23.53 -3.77 -5.45
CA ALA A 143 23.07 -5.02 -6.05
C ALA A 143 21.54 -5.05 -6.12
N ILE A 144 20.86 -4.76 -5.02
CA ILE A 144 19.39 -4.72 -4.97
C ILE A 144 18.83 -3.83 -6.08
N ARG A 145 19.36 -2.61 -6.25
CA ARG A 145 18.90 -1.72 -7.33
C ARG A 145 19.01 -2.35 -8.72
N ARG A 146 20.07 -3.13 -8.98
CA ARG A 146 20.21 -3.87 -10.24
C ARG A 146 19.19 -5.01 -10.35
N HIS A 147 18.94 -5.74 -9.27
CA HIS A 147 17.91 -6.78 -9.25
C HIS A 147 16.53 -6.18 -9.49
N ILE A 148 16.17 -5.07 -8.83
CA ILE A 148 14.89 -4.36 -9.04
C ILE A 148 14.69 -4.03 -10.51
N ASN A 149 15.65 -3.36 -11.15
CA ASN A 149 15.54 -3.03 -12.58
C ASN A 149 15.35 -4.28 -13.45
N ARG A 150 16.09 -5.36 -13.18
CA ARG A 150 15.99 -6.61 -13.95
C ARG A 150 14.61 -7.27 -13.79
N TYR A 151 14.11 -7.39 -12.56
CA TYR A 151 12.79 -7.96 -12.29
C TYR A 151 11.68 -7.08 -12.84
N THR A 152 11.79 -5.75 -12.74
CA THR A 152 10.83 -4.85 -13.39
C THR A 152 10.77 -5.09 -14.90
N GLN A 153 11.92 -5.19 -15.60
CA GLN A 153 11.90 -5.49 -17.03
C GLN A 153 11.31 -6.87 -17.34
N ARG A 154 11.63 -7.89 -16.53
CA ARG A 154 11.06 -9.23 -16.67
C ARG A 154 9.54 -9.22 -16.53
N LEU A 155 9.02 -8.59 -15.47
CA LEU A 155 7.59 -8.51 -15.19
C LEU A 155 6.87 -7.72 -16.29
N VAL A 156 7.39 -6.56 -16.70
CA VAL A 156 6.77 -5.77 -17.76
C VAL A 156 6.77 -6.50 -19.10
N ASN A 157 7.81 -7.30 -19.42
CA ASN A 157 7.81 -8.12 -20.62
C ASN A 157 6.67 -9.15 -20.68
N GLU A 158 6.12 -9.58 -19.55
CA GLU A 158 5.00 -10.52 -19.50
C GLU A 158 3.68 -9.91 -19.97
N PHE A 159 3.58 -8.57 -20.03
CA PHE A 159 2.35 -7.88 -20.40
C PHE A 159 2.50 -6.74 -21.42
N CYS A 160 3.72 -6.28 -21.72
CA CYS A 160 3.94 -5.09 -22.53
C CYS A 160 3.44 -5.18 -23.98
N GLU A 161 3.33 -6.38 -24.54
CA GLU A 161 2.83 -6.59 -25.91
C GLU A 161 1.30 -6.56 -26.01
N ARG A 162 0.58 -6.74 -24.90
CA ARG A 162 -0.88 -6.69 -24.88
C ARG A 162 -1.42 -5.26 -24.89
N GLY A 163 -0.68 -4.32 -24.30
CA GLY A 163 -1.14 -2.94 -24.13
C GLY A 163 -2.07 -2.74 -22.93
N GLU A 164 -2.26 -3.77 -22.11
CA GLU A 164 -3.10 -3.76 -20.92
C GLU A 164 -2.49 -4.63 -19.81
N ALA A 165 -2.74 -4.27 -18.55
CA ALA A 165 -2.31 -5.03 -17.38
C ALA A 165 -3.12 -4.65 -16.13
N ASP A 166 -3.13 -5.53 -15.12
CA ASP A 166 -3.39 -5.14 -13.74
C ASP A 166 -2.06 -4.95 -13.00
N LEU A 167 -1.75 -3.71 -12.63
CA LEU A 167 -0.47 -3.39 -11.98
C LEU A 167 -0.37 -3.91 -10.55
N ILE A 168 -1.47 -4.25 -9.88
CA ILE A 168 -1.40 -4.88 -8.55
C ILE A 168 -0.94 -6.32 -8.71
N SER A 169 -1.74 -7.16 -9.38
CA SER A 169 -1.46 -8.59 -9.47
C SER A 169 -0.27 -8.95 -10.37
N GLN A 170 0.06 -8.14 -11.38
CA GLN A 170 1.12 -8.46 -12.34
C GLN A 170 2.45 -7.74 -12.05
N PHE A 171 2.47 -6.78 -11.11
CA PHE A 171 3.68 -6.02 -10.81
C PHE A 171 3.90 -5.80 -9.31
N ALA A 172 2.99 -5.10 -8.63
CA ALA A 172 3.17 -4.70 -7.23
C ALA A 172 3.28 -5.89 -6.29
N GLU A 173 2.59 -6.99 -6.57
CA GLU A 173 2.66 -8.24 -5.79
C GLU A 173 3.89 -9.11 -6.10
N HIS A 174 4.51 -8.93 -7.27
CA HIS A 174 5.60 -9.78 -7.73
C HIS A 174 6.98 -9.17 -7.47
N LEU A 175 7.13 -7.86 -7.72
CA LEU A 175 8.43 -7.19 -7.59
C LEU A 175 8.99 -7.29 -6.16
N PRO A 176 8.25 -6.96 -5.08
CA PRO A 176 8.76 -7.13 -3.73
C PRO A 176 9.13 -8.57 -3.40
N MET A 177 8.32 -9.55 -3.79
CA MET A 177 8.61 -10.96 -3.53
C MET A 177 9.93 -11.39 -4.19
N ALA A 178 10.14 -11.04 -5.46
CA ALA A 178 11.38 -11.35 -6.17
C ALA A 178 12.61 -10.77 -5.46
N ILE A 179 12.52 -9.52 -4.99
CA ILE A 179 13.62 -8.85 -4.29
C ILE A 179 13.84 -9.41 -2.90
N LEU A 180 12.78 -9.78 -2.17
CA LEU A 180 12.90 -10.45 -0.88
C LEU A 180 13.54 -11.84 -1.02
N CYS A 181 13.20 -12.60 -2.06
CA CYS A 181 13.88 -13.85 -2.38
C CYS A 181 15.38 -13.66 -2.63
N GLU A 182 15.78 -12.61 -3.35
CA GLU A 182 17.21 -12.26 -3.54
C GLU A 182 17.89 -11.91 -2.22
N ILE A 183 17.28 -11.04 -1.41
CA ILE A 183 17.82 -10.59 -0.11
C ILE A 183 18.00 -11.77 0.85
N LEU A 184 16.99 -12.63 0.93
CA LEU A 184 17.00 -13.80 1.82
C LEU A 184 17.99 -14.89 1.36
N GLY A 185 18.48 -14.85 0.12
CA GLY A 185 19.36 -15.90 -0.43
C GLY A 185 18.60 -17.09 -1.00
N MET A 186 17.43 -16.86 -1.59
CA MET A 186 16.61 -17.87 -2.26
C MET A 186 16.01 -17.40 -3.59
N PRO A 187 16.80 -16.82 -4.52
CA PRO A 187 16.27 -16.32 -5.79
C PRO A 187 15.53 -17.38 -6.61
N ASP A 188 15.99 -18.64 -6.57
CA ASP A 188 15.37 -19.74 -7.32
C ASP A 188 13.99 -20.16 -6.77
N GLU A 189 13.65 -19.77 -5.54
CA GLU A 189 12.33 -20.04 -4.94
C GLU A 189 11.27 -19.02 -5.38
N TYR A 190 11.66 -17.92 -6.03
CA TYR A 190 10.71 -16.95 -6.58
C TYR A 190 9.86 -17.58 -7.68
N ASN A 191 8.56 -17.69 -7.43
CA ASN A 191 7.55 -18.14 -8.37
C ASN A 191 6.14 -17.70 -7.94
N ASP A 192 5.17 -17.88 -8.83
CA ASP A 192 3.77 -17.50 -8.61
C ASP A 192 3.15 -18.21 -7.40
N ARG A 193 3.54 -19.46 -7.14
CA ARG A 193 3.03 -20.22 -6.00
C ARG A 193 3.44 -19.60 -4.67
N LEU A 194 4.69 -19.12 -4.56
CA LEU A 194 5.16 -18.43 -3.36
C LEU A 194 4.42 -17.11 -3.17
N VAL A 195 4.25 -16.32 -4.25
CA VAL A 195 3.46 -15.08 -4.24
C VAL A 195 2.03 -15.36 -3.77
N GLN A 196 1.36 -16.33 -4.38
CA GLN A 196 -0.02 -16.71 -4.06
C GLN A 196 -0.17 -17.22 -2.63
N ALA A 197 0.75 -18.06 -2.15
CA ALA A 197 0.73 -18.54 -0.77
C ALA A 197 0.92 -17.40 0.25
N THR A 198 1.82 -16.45 -0.03
CA THR A 198 2.00 -15.27 0.82
C THR A 198 0.77 -14.37 0.82
N ARG A 199 0.14 -14.13 -0.33
CA ARG A 199 -1.13 -13.38 -0.42
C ARG A 199 -2.26 -14.08 0.33
N ASP A 200 -2.35 -15.40 0.20
CA ASP A 200 -3.37 -16.21 0.85
C ASP A 200 -3.31 -16.12 2.38
N LEU A 201 -2.09 -16.09 2.91
CA LEU A 201 -1.83 -15.84 4.34
C LEU A 201 -2.33 -14.48 4.79
N LEU A 202 -2.02 -13.42 4.05
CA LEU A 202 -2.48 -12.07 4.36
C LEU A 202 -4.01 -11.94 4.28
N LYS A 203 -4.62 -12.66 3.33
CA LYS A 203 -6.08 -12.71 3.18
C LYS A 203 -6.78 -13.55 4.25
N GLY A 204 -6.08 -14.48 4.89
CA GLY A 204 -6.63 -15.37 5.91
C GLY A 204 -7.73 -16.28 5.36
N THR A 205 -7.58 -16.81 4.14
CA THR A 205 -8.60 -17.70 3.55
C THR A 205 -8.61 -19.09 4.18
N GLU A 206 -9.53 -19.96 3.77
CA GLU A 206 -9.59 -21.36 4.20
C GLU A 206 -8.29 -22.16 3.91
N THR A 207 -7.51 -21.76 2.90
CA THR A 207 -6.24 -22.41 2.55
C THR A 207 -5.03 -21.81 3.27
N ALA A 208 -5.21 -20.75 4.07
CA ALA A 208 -4.11 -20.01 4.69
C ALA A 208 -3.16 -20.90 5.51
N ASN A 209 -3.67 -21.90 6.23
CA ASN A 209 -2.85 -22.85 6.98
C ASN A 209 -1.93 -23.70 6.07
N ALA A 210 -2.43 -24.13 4.90
CA ALA A 210 -1.63 -24.88 3.94
C ALA A 210 -0.57 -23.97 3.28
N SER A 211 -0.95 -22.73 2.98
CA SER A 211 -0.03 -21.69 2.50
C SER A 211 1.07 -21.39 3.53
N GLN A 212 0.74 -21.36 4.83
CA GLN A 212 1.70 -21.20 5.92
C GLN A 212 2.71 -22.35 5.91
N GLY A 213 2.22 -23.58 5.83
CA GLY A 213 3.07 -24.77 5.78
C GLY A 213 4.00 -24.76 4.57
N HIS A 214 3.53 -24.29 3.41
CA HIS A 214 4.37 -24.14 2.22
C HIS A 214 5.49 -23.13 2.43
N VAL A 215 5.17 -21.90 2.85
CA VAL A 215 6.15 -20.82 3.06
C VAL A 215 7.15 -21.21 4.15
N MET A 216 6.68 -21.68 5.30
CA MET A 216 7.54 -22.14 6.39
C MET A 216 8.46 -23.28 5.96
N GLY A 217 7.96 -24.21 5.13
CA GLY A 217 8.76 -25.29 4.58
C GLY A 217 9.88 -24.80 3.66
N VAL A 218 9.64 -23.79 2.83
CA VAL A 218 10.68 -23.15 2.00
C VAL A 218 11.76 -22.53 2.88
N LEU A 219 11.36 -21.74 3.89
CA LEU A 219 12.26 -21.03 4.78
C LEU A 219 13.09 -21.97 5.68
N ALA A 220 12.48 -23.06 6.17
CA ALA A 220 13.19 -24.08 6.94
C ALA A 220 14.28 -24.77 6.10
N ARG A 221 13.98 -25.12 4.83
CA ARG A 221 14.98 -25.68 3.90
C ARG A 221 16.09 -24.69 3.61
N LEU A 222 15.78 -23.40 3.48
CA LEU A 222 16.76 -22.34 3.31
C LEU A 222 17.71 -22.27 4.53
N ALA A 223 17.17 -22.23 5.74
CA ALA A 223 17.96 -22.20 6.97
C ALA A 223 18.89 -23.42 7.10
N GLU A 224 18.37 -24.62 6.84
CA GLU A 224 19.15 -25.86 6.86
C GLU A 224 20.29 -25.83 5.82
N ARG A 225 20.00 -25.37 4.61
CA ARG A 225 21.00 -25.23 3.53
C ARG A 225 22.09 -24.24 3.94
N ARG A 226 21.74 -23.08 4.50
CA ARG A 226 22.71 -22.06 4.93
C ARG A 226 23.53 -22.45 6.15
N ARG A 227 23.00 -23.30 7.03
CA ARG A 227 23.79 -23.95 8.10
C ARG A 227 24.92 -24.81 7.51
N LYS A 228 24.61 -25.60 6.49
CA LYS A 228 25.57 -26.54 5.86
C LYS A 228 26.53 -25.84 4.91
N GLN A 229 26.04 -24.85 4.17
CA GLN A 229 26.78 -24.14 3.12
C GLN A 229 26.44 -22.64 3.20
N PRO A 230 27.13 -21.89 4.08
CA PRO A 230 26.96 -20.46 4.18
C PRO A 230 27.29 -19.73 2.87
N GLN A 231 26.58 -18.65 2.60
CA GLN A 231 26.77 -17.72 1.49
C GLN A 231 26.74 -16.28 2.02
N GLU A 232 26.96 -15.31 1.14
CA GLU A 232 26.90 -13.88 1.48
C GLU A 232 25.46 -13.37 1.31
N ASP A 233 24.54 -13.84 2.17
CA ASP A 233 23.13 -13.46 2.16
C ASP A 233 22.53 -13.37 3.57
N PHE A 234 21.34 -12.75 3.65
CA PHE A 234 20.66 -12.49 4.92
C PHE A 234 20.48 -13.77 5.75
N ALA A 235 20.04 -14.88 5.13
CA ALA A 235 19.79 -16.12 5.85
C ALA A 235 21.07 -16.71 6.44
N SER A 236 22.19 -16.67 5.72
CA SER A 236 23.49 -17.07 6.24
C SER A 236 23.96 -16.21 7.41
N HIS A 237 23.82 -14.89 7.32
CA HIS A 237 24.19 -14.00 8.42
C HIS A 237 23.32 -14.23 9.66
N LEU A 238 22.02 -14.48 9.48
CA LEU A 238 21.10 -14.76 10.58
C LEU A 238 21.43 -16.10 11.26
N VAL A 239 21.65 -17.14 10.47
CA VAL A 239 22.03 -18.48 10.94
C VAL A 239 23.35 -18.45 11.73
N LEU A 240 24.36 -17.74 11.23
CA LEU A 240 25.69 -17.68 11.82
C LEU A 240 25.85 -16.57 12.86
N HIS A 241 24.79 -15.84 13.18
CA HIS A 241 24.87 -14.68 14.06
C HIS A 241 25.43 -15.06 15.45
N PRO A 242 26.32 -14.26 16.06
CA PRO A 242 26.90 -14.56 17.39
C PRO A 242 25.88 -14.73 18.52
N ALA A 243 24.65 -14.23 18.33
CA ALA A 243 23.53 -14.43 19.24
C ALA A 243 23.04 -15.89 19.33
N ARG A 244 23.53 -16.78 18.46
CA ARG A 244 23.24 -18.22 18.40
C ARG A 244 21.73 -18.51 18.44
N LEU A 245 21.01 -18.00 17.44
CA LEU A 245 19.59 -18.29 17.29
C LEU A 245 19.38 -19.80 17.11
N THR A 246 18.32 -20.32 17.72
CA THR A 246 17.85 -21.68 17.47
C THR A 246 17.32 -21.82 16.04
N ASP A 247 17.16 -23.04 15.54
CA ASP A 247 16.65 -23.23 14.17
C ASP A 247 15.20 -22.75 14.03
N ASP A 248 14.39 -22.87 15.08
CA ASP A 248 13.04 -22.30 15.13
C ASP A 248 13.07 -20.77 15.15
N GLU A 249 13.98 -20.16 15.92
CA GLU A 249 14.16 -18.71 15.94
C GLU A 249 14.59 -18.20 14.56
N VAL A 250 15.55 -18.85 13.90
CA VAL A 250 15.98 -18.48 12.53
C VAL A 250 14.80 -18.56 11.57
N THR A 251 14.10 -19.70 11.53
CA THR A 251 13.01 -19.92 10.56
C THR A 251 11.87 -18.93 10.78
N THR A 252 11.51 -18.67 12.04
CA THR A 252 10.43 -17.73 12.37
C THR A 252 10.84 -16.28 12.07
N HIS A 253 12.12 -15.91 12.23
CA HIS A 253 12.59 -14.56 11.87
C HIS A 253 12.75 -14.38 10.35
N LEU A 254 13.11 -15.42 9.60
CA LEU A 254 13.02 -15.39 8.13
C LEU A 254 11.58 -15.17 7.67
N TRP A 255 10.61 -15.85 8.30
CA TRP A 255 9.19 -15.68 8.02
C TRP A 255 8.72 -14.26 8.37
N LEU A 256 9.09 -13.75 9.54
CA LEU A 256 8.78 -12.39 9.97
C LEU A 256 9.27 -11.35 8.95
N VAL A 257 10.53 -11.44 8.53
CA VAL A 257 11.12 -10.49 7.57
C VAL A 257 10.40 -10.59 6.22
N LEU A 258 10.12 -11.80 5.73
CA LEU A 258 9.40 -11.99 4.48
C LEU A 258 8.01 -11.37 4.53
N MET A 259 7.19 -11.72 5.53
CA MET A 259 5.80 -11.28 5.64
C MET A 259 5.71 -9.77 5.88
N ALA A 260 6.48 -9.24 6.84
CA ALA A 260 6.41 -7.83 7.22
C ALA A 260 6.90 -6.91 6.10
N ALA A 261 7.94 -7.31 5.35
CA ALA A 261 8.40 -6.53 4.22
C ALA A 261 7.44 -6.62 3.03
N TYR A 262 6.88 -7.81 2.76
CA TYR A 262 6.06 -8.05 1.58
C TYR A 262 4.80 -7.18 1.55
N GLU A 263 3.88 -7.33 2.51
CA GLU A 263 2.60 -6.58 2.52
C GLU A 263 2.83 -5.07 2.43
N ALA A 264 3.78 -4.56 3.21
CA ALA A 264 4.09 -3.14 3.28
C ALA A 264 4.57 -2.57 1.94
N THR A 265 5.45 -3.30 1.22
CA THR A 265 5.98 -2.82 -0.07
C THR A 265 5.01 -3.02 -1.23
N VAL A 266 4.17 -4.06 -1.21
CA VAL A 266 3.07 -4.21 -2.19
C VAL A 266 2.14 -2.99 -2.10
N ASN A 267 1.71 -2.64 -0.89
CA ASN A 267 0.81 -1.51 -0.67
C ASN A 267 1.46 -0.18 -1.04
N LEU A 268 2.72 0.02 -0.68
CA LEU A 268 3.43 1.25 -1.03
C LEU A 268 3.53 1.44 -2.55
N ILE A 269 3.90 0.40 -3.30
CA ILE A 269 3.97 0.46 -4.76
C ILE A 269 2.58 0.72 -5.36
N GLY A 270 1.56 -0.02 -4.89
CA GLY A 270 0.18 0.15 -5.35
C GLY A 270 -0.34 1.56 -5.14
N ASN A 271 -0.16 2.12 -3.94
CA ASN A 271 -0.62 3.47 -3.58
C ASN A 271 0.09 4.54 -4.40
N VAL A 272 1.41 4.43 -4.58
CA VAL A 272 2.18 5.37 -5.41
C VAL A 272 1.72 5.30 -6.87
N LEU A 273 1.60 4.11 -7.45
CA LEU A 273 1.15 3.96 -8.84
C LEU A 273 -0.26 4.51 -9.03
N ARG A 274 -1.18 4.21 -8.11
CA ARG A 274 -2.54 4.76 -8.13
C ARG A 274 -2.52 6.29 -8.08
N ALA A 275 -1.79 6.88 -7.13
CA ALA A 275 -1.68 8.34 -7.03
C ALA A 275 -1.12 8.99 -8.31
N VAL A 276 -0.14 8.36 -8.97
CA VAL A 276 0.41 8.81 -10.26
C VAL A 276 -0.61 8.72 -11.39
N LEU A 277 -1.49 7.71 -11.36
CA LEU A 277 -2.45 7.45 -12.43
C LEU A 277 -3.76 8.23 -12.26
N THR A 278 -4.20 8.49 -11.03
CA THR A 278 -5.49 9.13 -10.77
C THR A 278 -5.39 10.63 -10.45
N ASN A 279 -4.25 11.12 -9.96
CA ASN A 279 -4.07 12.55 -9.66
C ASN A 279 -3.31 13.28 -10.79
N PRO A 280 -3.99 14.12 -11.60
CA PRO A 280 -3.35 14.82 -12.71
C PRO A 280 -2.25 15.79 -12.26
N GLY A 281 -2.41 16.42 -11.09
CA GLY A 281 -1.41 17.32 -10.52
C GLY A 281 -0.14 16.57 -10.12
N PHE A 282 -0.31 15.42 -9.47
CA PHE A 282 0.79 14.53 -9.08
C PHE A 282 1.56 14.03 -10.30
N ARG A 283 0.84 13.56 -11.33
CA ARG A 283 1.42 13.13 -12.61
C ARG A 283 2.15 14.25 -13.34
N ALA A 284 1.56 15.45 -13.37
CA ALA A 284 2.15 16.62 -14.03
C ALA A 284 3.45 17.05 -13.33
N GLN A 285 3.49 17.03 -11.99
CA GLN A 285 4.70 17.36 -11.24
C GLN A 285 5.83 16.36 -11.48
N LEU A 286 5.54 15.06 -11.52
CA LEU A 286 6.54 14.03 -11.85
C LEU A 286 7.04 14.17 -13.29
N ASN A 287 6.14 14.22 -14.27
CA ASN A 287 6.52 14.33 -15.69
C ASN A 287 7.22 15.66 -16.02
N GLY A 288 6.86 16.74 -15.31
CA GLY A 288 7.46 18.06 -15.44
C GLY A 288 8.75 18.24 -14.65
N GLY A 289 9.19 17.24 -13.87
CA GLY A 289 10.41 17.29 -13.06
C GLY A 289 10.32 18.20 -11.82
N GLN A 290 9.13 18.63 -11.41
CA GLN A 290 8.90 19.38 -10.17
C GLN A 290 8.87 18.46 -8.94
N MET A 291 8.61 17.17 -9.14
CA MET A 291 8.66 16.13 -8.14
C MET A 291 9.50 14.96 -8.66
N THR A 292 10.27 14.35 -7.78
CA THR A 292 11.00 13.11 -8.05
C THR A 292 10.20 11.90 -7.55
N VAL A 293 10.47 10.70 -8.08
CA VAL A 293 9.81 9.47 -7.60
C VAL A 293 10.04 9.25 -6.09
N PRO A 294 11.25 9.46 -5.51
CA PRO A 294 11.42 9.39 -4.06
C PRO A 294 10.52 10.35 -3.29
N GLN A 295 10.33 11.59 -3.77
CA GLN A 295 9.41 12.53 -3.13
C GLN A 295 7.95 12.08 -3.24
N ALA A 296 7.56 11.47 -4.36
CA ALA A 296 6.25 10.86 -4.53
C ALA A 296 6.02 9.69 -3.56
N VAL A 297 7.04 8.86 -3.33
CA VAL A 297 7.00 7.76 -2.36
C VAL A 297 6.84 8.30 -0.93
N GLU A 298 7.61 9.33 -0.53
CA GLU A 298 7.42 9.94 0.80
C GLU A 298 6.04 10.61 0.92
N GLN A 299 5.53 11.25 -0.15
CA GLN A 299 4.18 11.83 -0.16
C GLN A 299 3.12 10.74 0.05
N SER A 300 3.25 9.59 -0.62
CA SER A 300 2.36 8.44 -0.40
C SER A 300 2.48 7.89 1.02
N LEU A 301 3.65 7.89 1.65
CA LEU A 301 3.82 7.46 3.05
C LEU A 301 3.16 8.41 4.05
N TRP A 302 2.95 9.68 3.68
CA TRP A 302 2.13 10.63 4.43
C TRP A 302 0.64 10.41 4.21
N ASP A 303 0.21 10.38 2.95
CA ASP A 303 -1.21 10.38 2.56
C ASP A 303 -1.87 9.02 2.79
N GLU A 304 -1.22 7.96 2.33
CA GLU A 304 -1.76 6.60 2.29
C GLU A 304 -0.66 5.62 2.72
N PRO A 305 -0.25 5.66 4.00
CA PRO A 305 0.75 4.74 4.51
C PRO A 305 0.29 3.28 4.31
N PRO A 306 1.22 2.33 4.07
CA PRO A 306 0.88 0.92 3.87
C PRO A 306 0.03 0.29 4.98
N PHE A 307 0.15 0.82 6.19
CA PHE A 307 -0.68 0.49 7.34
C PHE A 307 -1.33 1.76 7.89
N SER A 308 -2.64 1.72 8.07
CA SER A 308 -3.41 2.74 8.77
C SER A 308 -3.18 2.67 10.27
N THR A 309 -3.13 1.47 10.84
CA THR A 309 -2.81 1.23 12.25
C THR A 309 -1.93 0.00 12.45
N VAL A 310 -1.13 -0.02 13.51
CA VAL A 310 -0.37 -1.20 13.92
C VAL A 310 -0.80 -1.62 15.33
N PHE A 311 -1.16 -2.90 15.45
CA PHE A 311 -1.47 -3.58 16.70
C PHE A 311 -0.20 -4.13 17.35
N ALA A 312 -0.07 -4.14 18.67
CA ALA A 312 -0.55 -3.13 19.60
C ALA A 312 0.61 -2.79 20.54
N TYR A 313 0.52 -1.65 21.22
CA TYR A 313 1.35 -1.31 22.37
C TYR A 313 0.55 -1.49 23.65
N TYR A 314 1.22 -1.79 24.75
CA TYR A 314 0.59 -2.07 26.04
C TYR A 314 1.24 -1.23 27.14
N ALA A 315 0.43 -0.63 28.00
CA ALA A 315 0.90 0.20 29.10
C ALA A 315 1.46 -0.65 30.24
N LYS A 316 2.72 -0.43 30.61
CA LYS A 316 3.42 -1.15 31.69
C LYS A 316 3.04 -0.65 33.08
N GLN A 317 2.50 0.56 33.15
CA GLN A 317 2.10 1.27 34.36
C GLN A 317 1.01 2.30 34.03
N ASP A 318 0.30 2.79 35.06
CA ASP A 318 -0.60 3.93 34.92
C ASP A 318 0.17 5.16 34.41
N THR A 319 -0.36 5.83 33.40
CA THR A 319 0.24 7.03 32.80
C THR A 319 -0.84 7.92 32.20
N GLU A 320 -0.45 9.12 31.78
CA GLU A 320 -1.28 9.99 30.95
C GLU A 320 -0.72 10.05 29.52
N LEU A 321 -1.60 10.08 28.52
CA LEU A 321 -1.26 10.26 27.11
C LEU A 321 -2.37 11.07 26.44
N GLY A 322 -2.02 12.21 25.82
CA GLY A 322 -2.99 13.02 25.09
C GLY A 322 -4.16 13.55 25.95
N GLY A 323 -3.94 13.75 27.25
CA GLY A 323 -4.99 14.13 28.21
C GLY A 323 -5.86 12.97 28.72
N GLN A 324 -5.64 11.75 28.22
CA GLN A 324 -6.32 10.54 28.67
C GLN A 324 -5.51 9.81 29.73
N ARG A 325 -6.20 9.21 30.70
CA ARG A 325 -5.57 8.36 31.73
C ARG A 325 -5.54 6.92 31.25
N ILE A 326 -4.34 6.45 30.90
CA ILE A 326 -4.07 5.09 30.44
C ILE A 326 -3.68 4.24 31.64
N ARG A 327 -4.41 3.14 31.89
CA ARG A 327 -4.13 2.26 33.02
C ARG A 327 -3.09 1.23 32.65
N LYS A 328 -2.39 0.70 33.66
CA LYS A 328 -1.54 -0.48 33.49
C LYS A 328 -2.33 -1.63 32.83
N GLY A 329 -1.77 -2.21 31.79
CA GLY A 329 -2.35 -3.32 31.03
C GLY A 329 -3.38 -2.89 29.98
N ASP A 330 -3.64 -1.59 29.81
CA ASP A 330 -4.41 -1.11 28.66
C ASP A 330 -3.61 -1.32 27.37
N GLY A 331 -4.32 -1.66 26.29
CA GLY A 331 -3.75 -1.74 24.95
C GLY A 331 -4.03 -0.48 24.13
N LEU A 332 -3.08 -0.11 23.29
CA LEU A 332 -3.10 1.06 22.43
C LEU A 332 -2.75 0.68 20.99
N LEU A 333 -3.52 1.18 20.03
CA LEU A 333 -3.24 1.08 18.61
C LEU A 333 -2.35 2.24 18.19
N PHE A 334 -1.27 1.93 17.46
CA PHE A 334 -0.42 2.93 16.82
C PHE A 334 -1.11 3.44 15.55
N GLY A 335 -1.73 4.63 15.63
CA GLY A 335 -2.53 5.21 14.56
C GLY A 335 -1.67 6.00 13.58
N ILE A 336 -1.12 5.32 12.58
CA ILE A 336 -0.21 5.90 11.58
C ILE A 336 -0.97 6.89 10.68
N ALA A 337 -2.01 6.42 9.99
CA ALA A 337 -2.80 7.27 9.09
C ALA A 337 -3.41 8.48 9.82
N PRO A 338 -4.14 8.31 10.95
CA PRO A 338 -4.67 9.47 11.67
C PRO A 338 -3.56 10.37 12.23
N GLY A 339 -2.41 9.82 12.66
CA GLY A 339 -1.29 10.63 13.13
C GLY A 339 -0.61 11.44 12.02
N ASN A 340 -0.55 10.93 10.78
CA ASN A 340 0.03 11.64 9.64
C ASN A 340 -0.80 12.83 9.17
N VAL A 341 -2.12 12.80 9.39
CA VAL A 341 -3.05 13.90 9.03
C VAL A 341 -3.35 14.81 10.22
N ASP A 342 -2.64 14.66 11.34
CA ASP A 342 -2.84 15.48 12.53
C ASP A 342 -2.64 16.97 12.18
N PRO A 343 -3.65 17.84 12.41
CA PRO A 343 -3.62 19.24 12.02
C PRO A 343 -2.51 20.05 12.70
N ARG A 344 -1.94 19.55 13.81
CA ARG A 344 -0.79 20.20 14.49
C ARG A 344 0.50 20.12 13.68
N VAL A 345 0.68 19.05 12.90
CA VAL A 345 1.88 18.85 12.06
C VAL A 345 1.58 19.04 10.57
N ARG A 346 0.33 18.85 10.17
CA ARG A 346 -0.13 18.96 8.80
C ARG A 346 -1.43 19.78 8.70
N PRO A 347 -1.34 21.11 8.87
CA PRO A 347 -2.52 21.98 8.89
C PRO A 347 -3.20 22.14 7.51
N ASP A 348 -2.48 21.90 6.41
CA ASP A 348 -3.01 21.87 5.06
C ASP A 348 -2.68 20.52 4.41
N LEU A 349 -3.69 19.69 4.20
CA LEU A 349 -3.51 18.37 3.58
C LEU A 349 -3.18 18.46 2.09
N ASN A 350 -3.50 19.59 1.42
CA ASN A 350 -3.19 19.79 0.01
C ASN A 350 -1.75 20.26 -0.23
N ALA A 351 -1.06 20.70 0.83
CA ALA A 351 0.33 21.08 0.72
C ALA A 351 1.21 19.84 0.54
N GLY A 352 2.05 19.85 -0.49
CA GLY A 352 3.03 18.79 -0.71
C GLY A 352 4.07 18.77 0.41
N MET A 353 4.43 17.57 0.87
CA MET A 353 5.39 17.33 1.94
C MET A 353 6.85 17.43 1.47
N GLN A 354 7.08 17.58 0.16
CA GLN A 354 8.40 17.85 -0.45
C GLN A 354 9.50 16.85 -0.04
N GLY A 355 9.14 15.59 0.21
CA GLY A 355 10.08 14.55 0.65
C GLY A 355 10.37 14.55 2.16
N ASN A 356 9.58 15.24 2.97
CA ASN A 356 9.67 15.18 4.43
C ASN A 356 9.43 13.73 4.92
N ARG A 357 10.33 13.23 5.78
CA ARG A 357 10.33 11.84 6.28
C ARG A 357 9.83 11.69 7.72
N SER A 358 9.17 12.71 8.27
CA SER A 358 8.64 12.71 9.64
C SER A 358 7.26 12.04 9.76
N HIS A 359 6.79 11.34 8.72
CA HIS A 359 5.60 10.50 8.78
C HIS A 359 5.82 9.32 9.73
N LEU A 360 4.74 8.69 10.16
CA LEU A 360 4.75 7.58 11.13
C LEU A 360 4.84 6.19 10.48
N ALA A 361 4.86 6.09 9.14
CA ALA A 361 4.75 4.81 8.42
C ALA A 361 5.81 3.75 8.78
N PHE A 362 6.98 4.16 9.28
CA PHE A 362 8.04 3.25 9.73
C PHE A 362 8.11 3.09 11.26
N GLY A 363 7.15 3.63 12.01
CA GLY A 363 7.16 3.56 13.48
C GLY A 363 8.24 4.46 14.10
N GLY A 364 8.72 4.04 15.27
CA GLY A 364 9.78 4.75 16.00
C GLY A 364 10.22 3.97 17.24
N GLY A 365 11.31 4.44 17.86
CA GLY A 365 11.85 3.84 19.08
C GLY A 365 12.45 2.43 18.84
N PRO A 366 12.49 1.56 19.86
CA PRO A 366 13.15 0.25 19.74
C PRO A 366 12.59 -0.66 18.65
N HIS A 367 11.31 -0.48 18.30
CA HIS A 367 10.59 -1.29 17.31
C HIS A 367 10.42 -0.59 15.96
N GLU A 368 11.11 0.53 15.72
CA GLU A 368 11.15 1.22 14.43
C GLU A 368 11.49 0.24 13.30
N CYS A 369 10.90 0.40 12.10
CA CYS A 369 11.17 -0.48 10.97
C CYS A 369 12.68 -0.43 10.61
N PRO A 370 13.38 -1.58 10.54
CA PRO A 370 14.79 -1.60 10.16
C PRO A 370 14.98 -1.58 8.64
N GLY A 371 13.92 -1.85 7.87
CA GLY A 371 13.96 -2.04 6.42
C GLY A 371 13.55 -0.82 5.62
N GLN A 372 13.56 0.38 6.20
CA GLN A 372 12.99 1.56 5.56
C GLN A 372 13.68 1.90 4.24
N ASP A 373 15.02 1.85 4.21
CA ASP A 373 15.79 2.15 3.00
C ASP A 373 15.66 1.06 1.94
N ILE A 374 15.41 -0.19 2.35
CA ILE A 374 15.11 -1.29 1.43
C ILE A 374 13.74 -1.06 0.80
N ALA A 375 12.72 -0.77 1.61
CA ALA A 375 11.36 -0.50 1.14
C ALA A 375 11.31 0.70 0.18
N ARG A 376 11.96 1.81 0.55
CA ARG A 376 12.14 2.97 -0.33
C ARG A 376 12.88 2.59 -1.60
N GLY A 377 14.01 1.88 -1.50
CA GLY A 377 14.77 1.46 -2.67
C GLY A 377 13.96 0.63 -3.67
N ILE A 378 13.13 -0.29 -3.16
CA ILE A 378 12.21 -1.12 -3.94
C ILE A 378 11.13 -0.27 -4.61
N ALA A 379 10.42 0.57 -3.84
CA ALA A 379 9.35 1.41 -4.36
C ALA A 379 9.88 2.46 -5.36
N ASP A 380 10.90 3.23 -4.97
CA ASP A 380 11.51 4.27 -5.79
C ASP A 380 11.98 3.70 -7.14
N THR A 381 12.81 2.65 -7.10
CA THR A 381 13.40 2.09 -8.32
C THR A 381 12.36 1.33 -9.14
N GLY A 382 11.44 0.62 -8.49
CA GLY A 382 10.41 -0.18 -9.15
C GLY A 382 9.41 0.70 -9.91
N VAL A 383 8.87 1.71 -9.23
CA VAL A 383 7.92 2.68 -9.83
C VAL A 383 8.60 3.47 -10.94
N ASP A 384 9.80 4.01 -10.70
CA ASP A 384 10.55 4.76 -11.71
C ASP A 384 10.80 3.92 -12.97
N ALA A 385 11.29 2.69 -12.81
CA ALA A 385 11.56 1.80 -13.93
C ALA A 385 10.28 1.40 -14.70
N LEU A 386 9.14 1.21 -14.02
CA LEU A 386 7.86 0.93 -14.66
C LEU A 386 7.38 2.13 -15.48
N LEU A 387 7.38 3.32 -14.89
CA LEU A 387 6.94 4.55 -15.56
C LEU A 387 7.85 4.93 -16.73
N MET A 388 9.16 4.67 -16.63
CA MET A 388 10.08 4.82 -17.76
C MET A 388 9.81 3.81 -18.89
N ARG A 389 9.42 2.58 -18.54
CA ARG A 389 9.10 1.54 -19.53
C ARG A 389 7.76 1.80 -20.22
N LEU A 390 6.79 2.34 -19.48
CA LEU A 390 5.42 2.60 -19.91
C LEU A 390 5.02 4.08 -19.66
N PRO A 391 5.67 5.07 -20.29
CA PRO A 391 5.41 6.50 -20.04
C PRO A 391 3.98 6.95 -20.38
N ASP A 392 3.30 6.20 -21.24
CA ASP A 392 1.94 6.43 -21.71
C ASP A 392 0.88 5.62 -20.96
N VAL A 393 1.25 4.96 -19.85
CA VAL A 393 0.32 4.21 -18.99
C VAL A 393 -0.77 5.09 -18.40
N GLN A 394 -2.01 4.62 -18.47
CA GLN A 394 -3.21 5.28 -17.98
C GLN A 394 -4.14 4.25 -17.33
N LEU A 395 -4.96 4.72 -16.39
CA LEU A 395 -6.05 3.91 -15.83
C LEU A 395 -7.02 3.48 -16.95
N ASP A 396 -7.45 2.21 -16.92
CA ASP A 396 -8.38 1.65 -17.91
C ASP A 396 -9.83 1.56 -17.42
N CYS A 397 -10.09 2.01 -16.19
CA CYS A 397 -11.41 2.12 -15.57
C CYS A 397 -11.64 3.54 -15.05
N ASP A 398 -12.85 3.83 -14.57
CA ASP A 398 -13.08 5.05 -13.79
C ASP A 398 -12.52 4.88 -12.36
N GLU A 399 -12.12 5.98 -11.70
CA GLU A 399 -11.47 5.89 -10.37
C GLU A 399 -12.40 5.34 -9.29
N ASP A 400 -13.70 5.58 -9.41
CA ASP A 400 -14.73 5.06 -8.50
C ASP A 400 -15.04 3.58 -8.69
N GLU A 401 -14.57 2.96 -9.78
CA GLU A 401 -14.64 1.52 -10.00
C GLU A 401 -13.49 0.76 -9.28
N LEU A 402 -12.51 1.48 -8.71
CA LEU A 402 -11.41 0.86 -7.98
C LEU A 402 -11.88 0.24 -6.67
N GLU A 403 -11.65 -1.06 -6.52
CA GLU A 403 -12.02 -1.80 -5.33
C GLU A 403 -10.91 -1.82 -4.28
N TRP A 404 -11.34 -1.72 -3.02
CA TRP A 404 -10.44 -1.75 -1.86
C TRP A 404 -10.80 -2.89 -0.94
N ARG A 405 -9.78 -3.57 -0.42
CA ARG A 405 -9.91 -4.43 0.76
C ARG A 405 -9.44 -3.67 1.99
N GLN A 406 -10.36 -3.44 2.92
CA GLN A 406 -10.08 -2.69 4.14
C GLN A 406 -10.07 -3.61 5.37
N SER A 407 -9.19 -3.29 6.30
CA SER A 407 -9.18 -3.76 7.67
C SER A 407 -8.83 -2.57 8.58
N ILE A 408 -8.84 -2.81 9.90
CA ILE A 408 -8.38 -1.81 10.87
C ILE A 408 -6.90 -1.44 10.63
N SER A 409 -6.09 -2.42 10.21
CA SER A 409 -4.64 -2.23 10.04
C SER A 409 -4.27 -1.57 8.73
N SER A 410 -5.01 -1.81 7.65
CA SER A 410 -4.57 -1.45 6.30
C SER A 410 -5.72 -1.39 5.30
N ARG A 411 -5.52 -0.58 4.26
CA ARG A 411 -6.41 -0.44 3.12
C ARG A 411 -5.63 -0.77 1.85
N HIS A 412 -6.05 -1.83 1.16
CA HIS A 412 -5.34 -2.42 0.03
C HIS A 412 -6.12 -2.23 -1.25
N LEU A 413 -5.48 -1.73 -2.30
CA LEU A 413 -6.06 -1.71 -3.63
C LEU A 413 -6.10 -3.14 -4.18
N VAL A 414 -7.26 -3.59 -4.65
CA VAL A 414 -7.43 -4.98 -5.12
C VAL A 414 -6.85 -5.16 -6.51
N GLU A 415 -7.16 -4.23 -7.42
CA GLU A 415 -6.70 -4.20 -8.80
C GLU A 415 -6.42 -2.75 -9.22
N LEU A 416 -5.47 -2.57 -10.14
CA LEU A 416 -5.15 -1.30 -10.80
C LEU A 416 -5.07 -1.57 -12.31
N PRO A 417 -6.21 -1.67 -12.99
CA PRO A 417 -6.27 -1.96 -14.41
C PRO A 417 -5.75 -0.76 -15.21
N VAL A 418 -4.82 -1.01 -16.13
CA VAL A 418 -4.18 0.01 -16.94
C VAL A 418 -4.13 -0.37 -18.41
N ARG A 419 -4.08 0.66 -19.25
CA ARG A 419 -3.81 0.56 -20.68
C ARG A 419 -2.62 1.44 -21.10
N PHE A 420 -1.93 1.02 -22.14
CA PHE A 420 -0.77 1.70 -22.75
C PHE A 420 -0.57 1.20 -24.18
N ALA A 421 0.21 1.91 -25.00
CA ALA A 421 0.54 1.43 -26.35
C ALA A 421 1.39 0.15 -26.26
N PRO A 422 1.04 -0.93 -26.98
CA PRO A 422 1.85 -2.15 -27.04
C PRO A 422 3.30 -1.87 -27.40
N LYS A 423 4.24 -2.55 -26.71
CA LYS A 423 5.68 -2.43 -26.93
C LYS A 423 6.33 -3.80 -27.03
N PRO A 424 7.36 -3.96 -27.86
CA PRO A 424 8.12 -5.21 -27.91
C PRO A 424 8.79 -5.47 -26.55
N GLN A 425 9.00 -6.74 -26.25
CA GLN A 425 9.81 -7.15 -25.11
C GLN A 425 11.25 -6.62 -25.23
N GLN A 426 11.87 -6.29 -24.09
CA GLN A 426 13.28 -5.91 -24.01
C GLN A 426 14.12 -7.10 -23.57
N ASP A 427 15.32 -7.27 -24.14
CA ASP A 427 16.27 -8.28 -23.68
C ASP A 427 16.83 -7.89 -22.31
N ILE A 428 16.39 -8.60 -21.26
CA ILE A 428 16.78 -8.37 -19.86
C ILE A 428 18.26 -8.68 -19.57
N MET A 429 18.93 -9.40 -20.47
CA MET A 429 20.36 -9.76 -20.37
C MET A 429 21.25 -8.80 -21.18
N GLN A 430 20.67 -7.96 -22.01
CA GLN A 430 21.40 -7.00 -22.81
C GLN A 430 22.08 -5.98 -21.88
N LYS A 431 23.41 -5.97 -21.86
CA LYS A 431 24.17 -4.89 -21.21
C LYS A 431 23.78 -3.58 -21.88
N PRO A 432 23.63 -2.46 -21.15
CA PRO A 432 23.41 -1.15 -21.76
C PRO A 432 24.54 -0.88 -22.75
N GLY A 433 24.26 -1.10 -24.02
CA GLY A 433 25.14 -0.66 -25.09
C GLY A 433 24.96 0.84 -25.20
N HIS A 434 26.03 1.57 -25.48
CA HIS A 434 25.86 2.81 -26.20
C HIS A 434 25.17 2.44 -27.51
N ALA A 435 23.83 2.57 -27.57
CA ALA A 435 23.18 2.74 -28.85
C ALA A 435 23.99 3.84 -29.55
N PRO A 436 24.51 3.61 -30.77
CA PRO A 436 25.19 4.68 -31.47
C PRO A 436 24.23 5.86 -31.49
N VAL A 437 24.62 6.94 -30.80
CA VAL A 437 23.91 8.22 -30.91
C VAL A 437 23.71 8.41 -32.40
N PRO A 438 22.46 8.51 -32.90
CA PRO A 438 22.25 8.80 -34.31
C PRO A 438 23.12 10.00 -34.60
N GLN A 439 24.10 9.85 -35.51
CA GLN A 439 25.06 10.93 -35.79
C GLN A 439 24.24 12.20 -35.93
N GLN A 440 24.51 13.17 -35.06
CA GLN A 440 23.92 14.49 -35.20
C GLN A 440 24.21 14.91 -36.63
N ARG A 441 23.15 15.04 -37.45
CA ARG A 441 23.27 15.75 -38.71
C ARG A 441 23.89 17.11 -38.34
N PRO A 442 25.02 17.51 -38.95
CA PRO A 442 25.60 18.81 -38.65
C PRO A 442 24.52 19.88 -38.86
N ALA A 443 24.09 20.50 -37.76
CA ALA A 443 23.08 21.54 -37.78
C ALA A 443 23.71 22.82 -38.32
N TRP A 444 23.68 23.00 -39.65
CA TRP A 444 23.74 24.31 -40.31
C TRP A 444 23.38 24.30 -41.81
N GLN A 445 22.90 23.20 -42.38
CA GLN A 445 22.27 23.24 -43.72
C GLN A 445 20.76 23.44 -43.60
N LEU A 446 20.34 24.70 -43.42
CA LEU A 446 19.06 25.17 -43.94
C LEU A 446 19.23 25.38 -45.44
N GLY A 447 19.24 24.29 -46.19
CA GLY A 447 19.20 24.31 -47.65
C GLY A 447 17.95 23.58 -48.09
N THR A 448 17.03 24.27 -48.76
CA THR A 448 16.05 23.60 -49.62
C THR A 448 16.83 22.75 -50.61
N GLU A 449 16.58 21.44 -50.63
CA GLU A 449 17.13 20.56 -51.66
C GLU A 449 16.85 21.17 -53.06
N PRO A 450 17.83 21.25 -53.96
CA PRO A 450 17.55 21.62 -55.34
C PRO A 450 16.65 20.54 -55.92
N THR A 451 15.41 20.90 -56.19
CA THR A 451 14.51 20.08 -57.00
C THR A 451 15.21 19.86 -58.34
N ALA A 452 15.47 18.59 -58.68
CA ALA A 452 15.99 18.24 -59.99
C ALA A 452 15.06 18.84 -61.06
N PRO A 453 15.58 19.40 -62.17
CA PRO A 453 14.73 19.97 -63.19
C PRO A 453 13.83 18.88 -63.77
N GLU A 454 12.52 19.01 -63.52
CA GLU A 454 11.51 18.19 -64.17
C GLU A 454 11.60 18.39 -65.68
N THR A 455 11.77 17.28 -66.38
CA THR A 455 11.62 17.21 -67.83
C THR A 455 10.21 17.71 -68.20
N PRO A 456 10.05 18.71 -69.08
CA PRO A 456 8.74 19.26 -69.36
C PRO A 456 7.86 18.21 -70.04
N ALA A 457 6.75 17.87 -69.38
CA ALA A 457 5.69 17.04 -69.94
C ALA A 457 5.07 17.75 -71.15
N VAL A 458 4.91 17.01 -72.24
CA VAL A 458 4.22 17.44 -73.45
C VAL A 458 2.76 17.73 -73.11
N VAL A 459 2.34 18.98 -73.30
CA VAL A 459 0.96 19.45 -73.08
C VAL A 459 0.12 19.06 -74.30
N GLU A 460 -0.83 18.14 -74.14
CA GLU A 460 -1.93 17.97 -75.08
C GLU A 460 -2.98 19.10 -74.89
N PRO A 461 -3.59 19.61 -75.98
CA PRO A 461 -4.50 20.74 -75.90
C PRO A 461 -5.86 20.34 -75.30
N GLN A 462 -6.26 21.05 -74.24
CA GLN A 462 -7.60 20.97 -73.64
C GLN A 462 -8.68 21.55 -74.58
N PRO A 463 -9.83 20.89 -74.76
CA PRO A 463 -10.98 21.48 -75.44
C PRO A 463 -11.74 22.49 -74.55
N ALA A 464 -12.36 23.46 -75.22
CA ALA A 464 -12.93 24.70 -74.70
C ALA A 464 -14.02 24.56 -73.62
N ALA A 465 -14.08 25.58 -72.76
CA ALA A 465 -14.97 25.71 -71.60
C ALA A 465 -16.48 25.78 -71.94
N ALA A 466 -17.29 25.09 -71.13
CA ALA A 466 -18.75 25.20 -71.11
C ALA A 466 -19.22 26.34 -70.18
N PRO A 467 -20.35 27.01 -70.48
CA PRO A 467 -20.84 28.17 -69.73
C PRO A 467 -21.49 27.80 -68.37
N PRO A 468 -21.59 28.76 -67.42
CA PRO A 468 -21.88 28.49 -66.01
C PRO A 468 -23.35 28.12 -65.75
N GLN A 469 -23.57 27.14 -64.86
CA GLN A 469 -24.88 26.75 -64.32
C GLN A 469 -25.36 27.68 -63.17
N PRO A 470 -26.68 27.87 -62.99
CA PRO A 470 -27.26 28.70 -61.94
C PRO A 470 -27.21 28.03 -60.54
N PRO A 471 -27.30 28.82 -59.44
CA PRO A 471 -27.00 28.33 -58.09
C PRO A 471 -28.09 27.40 -57.54
N ALA A 472 -27.64 26.33 -56.87
CA ALA A 472 -28.48 25.36 -56.14
C ALA A 472 -28.94 25.92 -54.77
N PRO A 473 -30.11 25.49 -54.25
CA PRO A 473 -30.69 26.02 -53.02
C PRO A 473 -29.97 25.57 -51.75
N GLU A 474 -30.00 26.43 -50.72
CA GLU A 474 -29.33 26.26 -49.42
C GLU A 474 -29.74 24.98 -48.67
N PRO A 475 -28.80 24.34 -47.94
CA PRO A 475 -29.10 23.18 -47.11
C PRO A 475 -29.82 23.57 -45.82
N VAL A 476 -30.94 22.89 -45.56
CA VAL A 476 -31.73 22.98 -44.32
C VAL A 476 -30.90 22.49 -43.13
N ARG A 477 -30.65 23.38 -42.16
CA ARG A 477 -29.97 23.05 -40.90
C ARG A 477 -30.85 22.15 -40.01
N PRO A 478 -30.32 21.08 -39.40
CA PRO A 478 -31.08 20.26 -38.46
C PRO A 478 -31.37 21.01 -37.14
N MET A 479 -32.59 20.87 -36.64
CA MET A 479 -33.08 21.48 -35.40
C MET A 479 -32.30 21.00 -34.16
N GLY A 480 -31.85 21.94 -33.33
CA GLY A 480 -31.12 21.68 -32.08
C GLY A 480 -31.92 21.00 -30.97
N ALA A 481 -31.22 20.22 -30.14
CA ALA A 481 -31.74 19.36 -29.08
C ALA A 481 -32.71 20.05 -28.09
N TRP A 482 -32.55 21.35 -27.88
CA TRP A 482 -33.41 22.16 -27.01
C TRP A 482 -34.88 22.22 -27.46
N ARG A 483 -35.16 22.15 -28.77
CA ARG A 483 -36.54 22.11 -29.29
C ARG A 483 -37.15 20.71 -29.26
N ARG A 484 -36.35 19.64 -29.16
CA ARG A 484 -36.83 18.27 -28.93
C ARG A 484 -37.27 18.08 -27.46
N PHE A 485 -36.51 18.66 -26.53
CA PHE A 485 -36.84 18.65 -25.10
C PHE A 485 -38.16 19.38 -24.78
N LEU A 486 -38.43 20.52 -25.44
CA LEU A 486 -39.67 21.28 -25.26
C LEU A 486 -40.93 20.60 -25.83
N ARG A 487 -40.78 19.63 -26.75
CA ARG A 487 -41.92 18.84 -27.26
C ARG A 487 -42.26 17.67 -26.35
N TRP A 488 -41.26 17.01 -25.77
CA TRP A 488 -41.46 15.95 -24.78
C TRP A 488 -42.17 16.46 -23.51
N TRP A 489 -41.85 17.68 -23.06
CA TRP A 489 -42.47 18.29 -21.88
C TRP A 489 -43.93 18.75 -22.08
N ARG A 490 -44.43 18.85 -23.32
CA ARG A 490 -45.81 19.30 -23.64
C ARG A 490 -46.76 18.20 -24.12
N GLY A 491 -46.39 16.93 -23.99
CA GLY A 491 -47.32 15.80 -24.04
C GLY A 491 -48.16 15.67 -25.32
N TYR A 492 -47.52 15.68 -26.49
CA TYR A 492 -48.12 15.27 -27.77
C TYR A 492 -47.31 14.15 -28.41
#